data_AF-A0A7S2BLD7-F1
#
_entry.id   AF-A0A7S2BLD7-F1
#
_cell.length_a   1.000
_cell.length_b   1.000
_cell.length_c   1.000
_cell.angle_alpha   90.00
_cell.angle_beta   90.00
_cell.angle_gamma   90.00
#
_symmetry.space_group_name_H-M   'P 1'
#
loop_
_entity.id
_entity.type
_entity.pdbx_description
1 polymer ?
#
loop_
_entity_poly.entity_id
_entity_poly.type
_entity_poly.pdbx_seq_one_letter_code
_entity_poly.pdbx_strand_id
1 'polypeptide(L)'
;AFDFTAVYSYGEYLNKYYSGRRIWRVLSLFAPSLKLEAEYAQPLRGHPAYPMSVKPDRPVTVRDLMTMHRDTYGGTPYDMGAEGNLAAGAWGLPVRFDPELAYDGAVPGAWERPIGSFRTTYTVISQ
;
A
#
# COMPACT_ATOMS: atom_id res chain seq x y z
N ALA A 1 9.50 -18.34 -16.68
CA ALA A 1 8.24 -18.76 -16.03
C ALA A 1 7.10 -17.88 -16.57
N PHE A 2 5.86 -18.35 -16.51
CA PHE A 2 4.71 -17.54 -16.92
C PHE A 2 4.41 -16.46 -15.87
N ASP A 3 4.23 -15.21 -16.30
CA ASP A 3 3.90 -14.07 -15.44
C ASP A 3 2.52 -13.52 -15.77
N PHE A 4 1.56 -13.71 -14.86
CA PHE A 4 0.18 -13.25 -15.04
C PHE A 4 0.07 -11.72 -15.10
N THR A 5 0.88 -10.99 -14.31
CA THR A 5 0.87 -9.52 -14.29
C THR A 5 1.34 -9.00 -15.65
N ALA A 6 2.44 -9.54 -16.17
CA ALA A 6 3.00 -9.12 -17.45
C ALA A 6 2.03 -9.37 -18.63
N VAL A 7 1.23 -10.43 -18.58
CA VAL A 7 0.31 -10.80 -19.68
C VAL A 7 -1.03 -10.07 -19.59
N TYR A 8 -1.59 -9.98 -18.38
CA TYR A 8 -3.00 -9.57 -18.19
C TYR A 8 -3.21 -8.23 -17.47
N SER A 9 -2.21 -7.68 -16.78
CA SER A 9 -2.39 -6.46 -15.99
C SER A 9 -2.15 -5.20 -16.82
N TYR A 10 -3.21 -4.46 -17.17
CA TYR A 10 -3.08 -3.15 -17.81
C TYR A 10 -2.73 -2.02 -16.84
N GLY A 11 -2.69 -2.32 -15.54
CA GLY A 11 -2.37 -1.36 -14.50
C GLY A 11 -3.36 -1.40 -13.35
N GLU A 12 -3.53 -0.27 -12.68
CA GLU A 12 -4.33 -0.19 -11.45
C GLU A 12 -5.75 0.34 -11.68
N TYR A 13 -6.64 -0.06 -10.77
CA TYR A 13 -8.08 0.15 -10.87
C TYR A 13 -8.51 1.64 -10.86
N LEU A 14 -8.00 2.44 -9.93
CA LEU A 14 -8.42 3.84 -9.74
C LEU A 14 -7.30 4.82 -10.06
N ASN A 15 -6.18 4.67 -9.38
CA ASN A 15 -5.02 5.55 -9.53
C ASN A 15 -3.73 4.73 -9.48
N LYS A 16 -2.67 5.35 -9.99
CA LYS A 16 -1.30 4.89 -9.78
C LYS A 16 -1.05 4.82 -8.28
N TYR A 17 -0.68 3.64 -7.78
CA TYR A 17 -0.41 3.29 -6.37
C TYR A 17 -1.58 2.75 -5.53
N TYR A 18 -2.80 2.66 -6.05
CA TYR A 18 -3.96 2.10 -5.33
C TYR A 18 -3.72 0.70 -4.71
N SER A 19 -3.00 -0.17 -5.41
CA SER A 19 -2.67 -1.54 -4.97
C SER A 19 -1.18 -1.79 -4.87
N GLY A 20 -0.37 -1.32 -5.82
CA GLY A 20 1.03 -1.74 -5.84
C GLY A 20 1.85 -1.17 -4.69
N ARG A 21 1.50 0.00 -4.12
CA ARG A 21 2.22 0.51 -2.93
C ARG A 21 1.97 -0.35 -1.69
N ARG A 22 0.80 -1.00 -1.59
CA ARG A 22 0.53 -1.99 -0.53
C ARG A 22 1.37 -3.25 -0.71
N ILE A 23 1.58 -3.69 -1.96
CA ILE A 23 2.49 -4.81 -2.27
C ILE A 23 3.92 -4.43 -1.86
N TRP A 24 4.41 -3.28 -2.33
CA TRP A 24 5.72 -2.74 -1.94
C TRP A 24 5.89 -2.70 -0.43
N ARG A 25 4.88 -2.20 0.31
CA ARG A 25 4.97 -2.05 1.75
C ARG A 25 5.09 -3.39 2.47
N VAL A 26 4.29 -4.38 2.08
CA VAL A 26 4.38 -5.74 2.64
C VAL A 26 5.76 -6.33 2.36
N LEU A 27 6.24 -6.27 1.12
CA LEU A 27 7.55 -6.81 0.75
C LEU A 27 8.68 -6.09 1.49
N SER A 28 8.62 -4.77 1.60
CA SER A 28 9.62 -3.97 2.32
C SER A 28 9.62 -4.20 3.84
N LEU A 29 8.48 -4.53 4.45
CA LEU A 29 8.40 -4.88 5.86
C LEU A 29 9.04 -6.24 6.16
N PHE A 30 8.89 -7.21 5.26
CA PHE A 30 9.32 -8.59 5.49
C PHE A 30 10.64 -8.97 4.82
N ALA A 31 11.04 -8.27 3.77
CA ALA A 31 12.30 -8.44 3.05
C ALA A 31 12.97 -7.08 2.76
N PRO A 32 13.28 -6.28 3.80
CA PRO A 32 13.93 -4.98 3.63
C PRO A 32 15.29 -5.06 2.91
N SER A 33 15.97 -6.21 2.96
CA SER A 33 17.23 -6.44 2.24
C SER A 33 17.14 -6.23 0.73
N LEU A 34 15.94 -6.40 0.15
CA LEU A 34 15.71 -6.23 -1.29
C LEU A 34 15.68 -4.76 -1.73
N LYS A 35 15.52 -3.81 -0.80
CA LYS A 35 15.49 -2.36 -1.08
C LYS A 35 14.60 -1.99 -2.27
N LEU A 36 13.39 -2.57 -2.30
CA LEU A 36 12.45 -2.36 -3.40
C LEU A 36 12.04 -0.88 -3.47
N GLU A 37 11.97 -0.35 -4.69
CA GLU A 37 11.51 1.00 -4.94
C GLU A 37 9.99 1.10 -4.74
N ALA A 38 9.53 2.13 -4.04
CA ALA A 38 8.11 2.36 -3.80
C ALA A 38 7.38 2.89 -5.03
N GLU A 39 8.13 3.49 -5.95
CA GLU A 39 7.63 4.06 -7.19
C GLU A 39 7.86 3.09 -8.35
N TYR A 40 6.87 3.01 -9.24
CA TYR A 40 6.93 2.13 -10.42
C TYR A 40 6.18 2.74 -11.59
N ALA A 41 6.48 2.26 -12.79
CA ALA A 41 5.83 2.69 -14.02
C ALA A 41 4.53 1.94 -14.28
N GLN A 42 3.64 2.57 -15.05
CA GLN A 42 2.42 1.97 -15.60
C GLN A 42 2.50 2.07 -17.14
N PRO A 43 1.92 1.13 -17.90
CA PRO A 43 1.15 -0.03 -17.45
C PRO A 43 2.03 -1.16 -16.89
N LEU A 44 1.47 -2.01 -16.04
CA LEU A 44 2.17 -3.20 -15.52
C LEU A 44 2.35 -4.31 -16.57
N ARG A 45 1.73 -4.18 -17.74
CA ARG A 45 1.81 -5.14 -18.84
C ARG A 45 3.23 -5.14 -19.42
N GLY A 46 3.84 -6.31 -19.52
CA GLY A 46 5.24 -6.47 -19.91
C GLY A 46 6.27 -6.01 -18.88
N HIS A 47 5.86 -5.25 -17.85
CA HIS A 47 6.74 -4.62 -16.86
C HIS A 47 6.14 -4.71 -15.45
N PRO A 48 6.10 -5.92 -14.83
CA PRO A 48 5.60 -6.09 -13.48
C PRO A 48 6.46 -5.31 -12.48
N ALA A 49 5.81 -4.55 -11.58
CA ALA A 49 6.51 -3.68 -10.62
C ALA A 49 7.22 -4.44 -9.50
N TYR A 50 6.67 -5.57 -9.06
CA TYR A 50 7.14 -6.31 -7.90
C TYR A 50 7.10 -7.82 -8.15
N PRO A 51 7.97 -8.60 -7.48
CA PRO A 51 7.88 -10.05 -7.50
C PRO A 51 6.57 -10.52 -6.84
N MET A 52 6.01 -11.63 -7.33
CA MET A 52 4.79 -12.22 -6.77
C MET A 52 4.97 -12.64 -5.30
N SER A 53 6.14 -13.19 -4.95
CA SER A 53 6.50 -13.61 -3.61
C SER A 53 7.99 -13.44 -3.36
N VAL A 54 8.39 -13.23 -2.11
CA VAL A 54 9.79 -13.16 -1.68
C VAL A 54 9.99 -14.01 -0.43
N LYS A 55 11.24 -14.44 -0.19
CA LYS A 55 11.62 -15.02 1.08
C LYS A 55 11.79 -13.89 2.11
N PRO A 56 11.11 -13.93 3.27
CA PRO A 56 11.35 -12.97 4.33
C PRO A 56 12.79 -13.05 4.86
N ASP A 57 13.34 -11.92 5.27
CA ASP A 57 14.70 -11.83 5.83
C ASP A 57 14.79 -12.52 7.20
N ARG A 58 13.66 -12.62 7.92
CA ARG A 58 13.53 -13.30 9.22
C ARG A 58 12.21 -14.08 9.30
N PRO A 59 12.11 -15.06 10.22
CA PRO A 59 10.83 -15.72 10.50
C PRO A 59 9.72 -14.70 10.79
N VAL A 60 8.56 -14.92 10.17
CA VAL A 60 7.37 -14.09 10.31
C VAL A 60 6.50 -14.65 11.43
N THR A 61 6.15 -13.80 12.40
CA THR A 61 5.26 -14.17 13.50
C THR A 61 3.81 -13.72 13.22
N VAL A 62 2.84 -14.32 13.91
CA VAL A 62 1.44 -13.86 13.88
C VAL A 62 1.32 -12.37 14.25
N ARG A 63 2.12 -11.90 15.22
CA ARG A 63 2.14 -10.50 15.65
C ARG A 63 2.63 -9.56 14.54
N ASP A 64 3.59 -10.00 13.72
CA ASP A 64 4.03 -9.23 12.56
C ASP A 64 2.90 -9.06 11.55
N LEU A 65 2.14 -10.13 11.29
CA LEU A 65 0.96 -10.08 10.40
C LEU A 65 -0.12 -9.15 10.95
N MET A 66 -0.43 -9.22 12.26
CA MET A 66 -1.36 -8.31 12.93
C MET A 66 -0.93 -6.84 12.79
N THR A 67 0.37 -6.58 12.90
CA THR A 67 0.93 -5.23 12.79
C THR A 67 0.85 -4.73 11.35
N MET A 68 1.23 -5.55 10.38
CA MET A 68 1.12 -5.25 8.95
C MET A 68 -0.32 -4.90 8.54
N HIS A 69 -1.33 -5.61 9.05
CA HIS A 69 -2.73 -5.30 8.77
C HIS A 69 -3.22 -3.95 9.31
N ARG A 70 -2.46 -3.29 10.20
CA ARG A 70 -2.73 -1.94 10.71
C ARG A 70 -1.82 -0.88 10.09
N ASP A 71 -0.92 -1.27 9.18
CA ASP A 71 0.09 -0.36 8.64
C ASP A 71 -0.53 0.69 7.71
N THR A 72 -0.18 1.94 7.97
CA THR A 72 -0.55 3.12 7.19
C THR A 72 0.69 3.82 6.64
N TYR A 73 1.68 3.02 6.21
CA TYR A 73 2.98 3.45 5.68
C TYR A 73 3.90 4.13 6.71
N GLY A 74 3.77 3.75 7.98
CA GLY A 74 4.52 4.33 9.09
C GLY A 74 6.04 4.40 8.86
N GLY A 75 6.62 5.58 9.07
CA GLY A 75 8.07 5.82 8.94
C GLY A 75 8.58 5.85 7.49
N THR A 76 7.70 6.03 6.51
CA THR A 76 8.06 6.20 5.09
C THR A 76 7.66 7.59 4.61
N PRO A 77 8.13 8.04 3.42
CA PRO A 77 7.63 9.28 2.81
C PRO A 77 6.12 9.29 2.54
N TYR A 78 5.45 8.14 2.61
CA TYR A 78 4.02 7.97 2.36
C TYR A 78 3.21 7.81 3.64
N ASP A 79 3.84 8.02 4.80
CA ASP A 79 3.21 7.89 6.12
C ASP A 79 2.03 8.87 6.25
N MET A 80 0.84 8.27 6.36
CA MET A 80 -0.42 9.02 6.42
C MET A 80 -0.67 9.67 7.78
N GLY A 81 0.03 9.24 8.82
CA GLY A 81 -0.04 9.80 10.17
C GLY A 81 1.18 10.63 10.56
N ALA A 82 2.08 10.89 9.62
CA ALA A 82 3.30 11.65 9.89
C ALA A 82 3.01 13.03 10.51
N GLU A 83 3.87 13.44 11.43
CA GLU A 83 3.85 14.78 11.99
C GLU A 83 3.96 15.83 10.87
N GLY A 84 3.11 16.87 10.93
CA GLY A 84 3.05 17.91 9.91
C GLY A 84 2.28 17.52 8.64
N ASN A 85 1.79 16.27 8.52
CA ASN A 85 0.86 15.91 7.45
C ASN A 85 -0.49 16.61 7.68
N LEU A 86 -0.72 17.72 6.97
CA LEU A 86 -1.94 18.53 7.12
C LEU A 86 -3.22 17.71 6.91
N ALA A 87 -3.19 16.72 6.02
CA ALA A 87 -4.34 15.88 5.74
C ALA A 87 -4.64 14.87 6.88
N ALA A 88 -3.70 14.66 7.80
CA ALA A 88 -3.88 13.83 9.00
C ALA A 88 -4.62 14.59 10.12
N GLY A 89 -4.89 15.88 9.92
CA GLY A 89 -5.45 16.75 10.93
C GLY A 89 -4.52 16.89 12.13
N ALA A 90 -5.01 17.54 13.17
CA ALA A 90 -4.17 17.93 14.27
C ALA A 90 -3.66 16.73 15.10
N TRP A 91 -4.34 15.58 15.08
CA TRP A 91 -3.99 14.38 15.86
C TRP A 91 -3.25 13.31 15.03
N GLY A 92 -2.80 13.61 13.81
CA GLY A 92 -2.04 12.65 13.00
C GLY A 92 -2.84 11.42 12.58
N LEU A 93 -4.16 11.55 12.37
CA LEU A 93 -5.02 10.44 12.02
C LEU A 93 -4.77 9.99 10.57
N PRO A 94 -4.44 8.71 10.30
CA PRO A 94 -4.18 8.22 8.95
C PRO A 94 -5.46 7.92 8.15
N VAL A 95 -6.59 8.55 8.51
CA VAL A 95 -7.89 8.35 7.88
C VAL A 95 -8.05 9.35 6.74
N ARG A 96 -8.45 8.86 5.56
CA ARG A 96 -8.73 9.68 4.38
C ARG A 96 -10.06 9.29 3.77
N PHE A 97 -10.92 10.27 3.56
CA PHE A 97 -12.15 10.11 2.78
C PHE A 97 -11.86 10.47 1.33
N ASP A 98 -12.45 9.72 0.40
CA ASP A 98 -12.18 9.85 -1.02
C ASP A 98 -12.60 11.26 -1.49
N PRO A 99 -11.68 12.09 -2.02
CA PRO A 99 -11.99 13.47 -2.37
C PRO A 99 -12.98 13.53 -3.53
N GLU A 100 -12.99 12.53 -4.41
CA GLU A 100 -13.96 12.41 -5.50
C GLU A 100 -15.39 12.26 -4.97
N LEU A 101 -15.56 11.59 -3.83
CA LEU A 101 -16.84 11.48 -3.12
C LEU A 101 -17.13 12.66 -2.18
N ALA A 102 -16.09 13.32 -1.66
CA ALA A 102 -16.23 14.38 -0.65
C ALA A 102 -16.41 15.78 -1.25
N TYR A 103 -16.05 15.99 -2.52
CA TYR A 103 -16.07 17.31 -3.18
C TYR A 103 -16.59 17.27 -4.63
N ASP A 104 -17.36 16.26 -5.01
CA ASP A 104 -17.91 16.13 -6.38
C ASP A 104 -16.82 16.26 -7.47
N GLY A 105 -15.64 15.67 -7.21
CA GLY A 105 -14.48 15.74 -8.10
C GLY A 105 -13.77 17.10 -8.18
N ALA A 106 -14.13 18.11 -7.39
CA ALA A 106 -13.51 19.44 -7.45
C ALA A 106 -12.03 19.47 -7.04
N VAL A 107 -11.58 18.49 -6.24
CA VAL A 107 -10.17 18.33 -5.87
C VAL A 107 -9.58 17.20 -6.72
N PRO A 108 -8.70 17.50 -7.68
CA PRO A 108 -8.08 16.48 -8.51
C PRO A 108 -7.06 15.66 -7.70
N GLY A 109 -6.94 14.38 -8.04
CA GLY A 109 -5.99 13.45 -7.44
C GLY A 109 -6.67 12.43 -6.53
N ALA A 110 -5.85 11.62 -5.86
CA ALA A 110 -6.32 10.57 -4.98
C ALA A 110 -5.42 10.42 -3.76
N TRP A 111 -5.99 9.94 -2.67
CA TRP A 111 -5.21 9.57 -1.49
C TRP A 111 -4.52 8.23 -1.67
N GLU A 112 -3.41 8.06 -0.95
CA GLU A 112 -2.83 6.75 -0.73
C GLU A 112 -3.84 5.79 -0.13
N ARG A 113 -3.84 4.54 -0.60
CA ARG A 113 -4.67 3.47 -0.06
C ARG A 113 -3.84 2.64 0.92
N PRO A 114 -3.96 2.82 2.25
CA PRO A 114 -3.18 2.08 3.23
C PRO A 114 -3.63 0.62 3.35
N ILE A 115 -2.83 -0.21 4.03
CA ILE A 115 -3.23 -1.59 4.37
C ILE A 115 -4.28 -1.53 5.49
N GLY A 116 -3.93 -0.86 6.60
CA GLY A 116 -4.85 -0.54 7.67
C GLY A 116 -5.84 0.53 7.23
N SER A 117 -7.13 0.20 7.19
CA SER A 117 -8.17 1.12 6.75
C SER A 117 -9.30 1.20 7.78
N PHE A 118 -9.87 2.40 7.95
CA PHE A 118 -11.08 2.61 8.73
C PHE A 118 -12.30 1.84 8.19
N ARG A 119 -12.23 1.37 6.92
CA ARG A 119 -13.26 0.52 6.30
C ARG A 119 -13.14 -0.96 6.68
N THR A 120 -12.05 -1.38 7.34
CA THR A 120 -11.84 -2.77 7.74
C THR A 120 -12.76 -3.13 8.91
N THR A 121 -13.75 -3.98 8.68
CA THR A 121 -14.66 -4.47 9.73
C THR A 121 -14.01 -5.53 10.62
N TYR A 122 -13.28 -6.48 10.02
CA TYR A 122 -12.56 -7.52 10.75
C TYR A 122 -11.29 -7.95 9.98
N THR A 123 -10.31 -8.45 10.73
CA THR A 123 -9.09 -9.08 10.20
C THR A 123 -9.01 -10.49 10.79
N VAL A 124 -8.83 -11.50 9.93
CA VAL A 124 -8.66 -12.90 10.36
C VAL A 124 -7.26 -13.35 10.00
N ILE A 125 -6.54 -13.90 10.97
CA ILE A 125 -5.28 -14.61 10.74
C ILE A 125 -5.51 -16.06 11.14
N SER A 126 -5.41 -16.97 10.18
CA SER A 126 -5.54 -18.41 10.41
C SER A 126 -4.15 -19.01 10.54
N GLN A 127 -3.94 -19.84 11.56
CA GLN A 127 -2.69 -20.54 11.86
C GLN A 127 -2.92 -22.05 11.93
#